data_AF-A0A2V5YU68-F1
#
_entry.id   AF-A0A2V5YU68-F1
#
_cell.length_a   1.000
_cell.length_b   1.000
_cell.length_c   1.000
_cell.angle_alpha   90.00
_cell.angle_beta   90.00
_cell.angle_gamma   90.00
#
_symmetry.space_group_name_H-M   'P 1'
#
loop_
_entity.id
_entity.type
_entity.pdbx_description
1 polymer ?
#
loop_
_entity_poly.entity_id
_entity_poly.type
_entity_poly.pdbx_seq_one_letter_code
_entity_poly.pdbx_strand_id
1 'polypeptide(L)'
;MATWPNVTGAKGYLLDVSTSSSFNSFADGYHDLDVGDATGRVVTGLSGHTTYYYRVRPYDVTGAGRYSATFAATTEATTGLIIHATFDSSITGNPNSAAIEATINAAIAIYESLFTDLITAEIRFRYSTTQPNGDPLPAGRIAQSNYVYYPVPWNTYIDALRADARTGNDNIAVASLPGSALSTNVLPSSAAGRSVGLDTPPAMFADGTVGSGGPYDGIVTLNSSSPYQFTRPPADSNYDAQRGFEHEMDEVIGLGSHLNISGGDDLRPQDLFSWSSAGNRNTSSSGIRYFSINGGVTNIVNFNQGPTGDFGDWASEDCPQSHPYVQNAFSCTGQFSDVTATSPEGINLDVIGYDLVNTSMPTPTPTPTLDSCYPNFTTA
;
A
#
# COMPACT_ATOMS: atom_id res chain seq x y z
N MET A 1 12.81 16.66 -5.35
CA MET A 1 13.59 16.61 -6.60
C MET A 1 15.05 16.97 -6.30
N ALA A 2 16.02 16.19 -6.79
CA ALA A 2 17.44 16.53 -6.72
C ALA A 2 17.84 17.34 -7.95
N THR A 3 18.67 18.38 -7.80
CA THR A 3 19.10 19.25 -8.92
C THR A 3 20.57 19.64 -8.76
N TRP A 4 21.26 19.85 -9.88
CA TRP A 4 22.67 20.25 -9.91
C TRP A 4 22.99 21.11 -11.13
N PRO A 5 24.01 21.98 -11.06
CA PRO A 5 24.43 22.79 -12.20
C PRO A 5 25.07 21.93 -13.30
N ASN A 6 24.93 22.39 -14.54
CA ASN A 6 25.60 21.76 -15.68
C ASN A 6 27.13 21.93 -15.60
N VAL A 7 27.87 20.89 -15.98
CA VAL A 7 29.33 20.88 -16.07
C VAL A 7 29.74 20.79 -17.55
N THR A 8 30.47 21.80 -18.03
CA THR A 8 30.97 21.82 -19.40
C THR A 8 31.85 20.59 -19.69
N GLY A 9 31.52 19.87 -20.76
CA GLY A 9 32.24 18.67 -21.19
C GLY A 9 31.71 17.35 -20.62
N ALA A 10 30.77 17.40 -19.66
CA ALA A 10 30.10 16.20 -19.17
C ALA A 10 29.25 15.54 -20.27
N LYS A 11 29.31 14.21 -20.36
CA LYS A 11 28.41 13.38 -21.15
C LYS A 11 27.17 12.96 -20.38
N GLY A 12 27.29 12.87 -19.06
CA GLY A 12 26.18 12.62 -18.15
C GLY A 12 26.59 12.71 -16.69
N TYR A 13 25.70 12.29 -15.79
CA TYR A 13 25.89 12.32 -14.35
C TYR A 13 25.53 10.99 -13.70
N LEU A 14 26.25 10.64 -12.64
CA LEU A 14 25.91 9.55 -11.72
C LEU A 14 25.39 10.17 -10.41
N LEU A 15 24.26 9.68 -9.91
CA LEU A 15 23.58 10.15 -8.70
C LEU A 15 23.68 9.12 -7.57
N ASP A 16 24.12 9.58 -6.41
CA ASP A 16 24.04 8.87 -5.14
C ASP A 16 22.97 9.51 -4.24
N VAL A 17 22.14 8.70 -3.57
CA VAL A 17 21.20 9.14 -2.52
C VAL A 17 21.36 8.24 -1.29
N SER A 18 21.35 8.81 -0.08
CA SER A 18 21.60 8.08 1.17
C SER A 18 20.88 8.74 2.35
N THR A 19 20.56 7.99 3.41
CA THR A 19 20.16 8.56 4.72
C THR A 19 21.37 9.03 5.53
N SER A 20 22.59 8.76 5.08
CA SER A 20 23.85 9.08 5.74
C SER A 20 24.66 10.08 4.93
N SER A 21 25.06 11.18 5.55
CA SER A 21 25.88 12.23 4.90
C SER A 21 27.28 11.76 4.49
N SER A 22 27.72 10.61 5.01
CA SER A 22 28.99 9.97 4.65
C SER A 22 28.88 8.98 3.49
N PHE A 23 27.65 8.68 3.02
CA PHE A 23 27.37 7.71 1.95
C PHE A 23 27.99 6.33 2.24
N ASN A 24 27.85 5.85 3.48
CA ASN A 24 28.21 4.49 3.90
C ASN A 24 27.08 3.47 3.62
N SER A 25 25.90 3.95 3.23
CA SER A 25 24.75 3.21 2.70
C SER A 25 24.11 4.05 1.59
N PHE A 26 23.25 3.46 0.78
CA PHE A 26 22.52 4.15 -0.28
C PHE A 26 21.04 3.79 -0.22
N ALA A 27 20.18 4.71 -0.66
CA ALA A 27 18.80 4.38 -0.96
C ALA A 27 18.78 3.40 -2.15
N ASP A 28 17.86 2.44 -2.14
CA ASP A 28 17.83 1.38 -3.13
C ASP A 28 17.71 1.92 -4.56
N GLY A 29 18.60 1.46 -5.44
CA GLY A 29 18.68 1.93 -6.83
C GLY A 29 19.35 3.30 -7.02
N TYR A 30 19.83 3.94 -5.94
CA TYR A 30 20.49 5.25 -5.99
C TYR A 30 21.96 5.20 -5.53
N HIS A 31 22.69 4.17 -5.94
CA HIS A 31 24.15 4.13 -5.89
C HIS A 31 24.68 4.15 -7.32
N ASP A 32 25.40 5.22 -7.70
CA ASP A 32 25.87 5.45 -9.06
C ASP A 32 24.77 5.36 -10.13
N LEU A 33 23.57 5.88 -9.82
CA LEU A 33 22.46 5.90 -10.77
C LEU A 33 22.80 6.83 -11.95
N ASP A 34 22.94 6.27 -13.15
CA ASP A 34 23.12 7.06 -14.37
C ASP A 34 21.82 7.78 -14.74
N VAL A 35 21.89 9.11 -14.78
CA VAL A 35 20.76 9.99 -15.11
C VAL A 35 20.96 10.73 -16.44
N GLY A 36 21.97 10.32 -17.23
CA GLY A 36 22.28 10.94 -18.52
C GLY A 36 22.72 12.38 -18.37
N ASP A 37 22.45 13.21 -19.38
CA ASP A 37 22.81 14.64 -19.41
C ASP A 37 21.83 15.54 -18.63
N ALA A 38 20.87 14.94 -17.90
CA ALA A 38 19.92 15.67 -17.07
C ALA A 38 20.62 16.41 -15.92
N THR A 39 20.14 17.62 -15.62
CA THR A 39 20.61 18.45 -14.49
C THR A 39 19.69 18.36 -13.26
N GLY A 40 18.84 17.33 -13.22
CA GLY A 40 17.97 17.05 -12.09
C GLY A 40 17.19 15.76 -12.26
N ARG A 41 16.76 15.19 -11.13
CA ARG A 41 16.08 13.89 -11.05
C ARG A 41 15.01 13.90 -9.97
N VAL A 42 13.81 13.42 -10.31
CA VAL A 42 12.81 13.04 -9.31
C VAL A 42 13.26 11.73 -8.67
N VAL A 43 13.47 11.77 -7.36
CA VAL A 43 13.89 10.63 -6.54
C VAL A 43 12.64 10.12 -5.83
N THR A 44 12.25 8.88 -6.13
CA THR A 44 11.05 8.19 -5.62
C THR A 44 11.44 7.00 -4.75
N GLY A 45 10.48 6.45 -4.00
CA GLY A 45 10.72 5.29 -3.11
C GLY A 45 11.50 5.63 -1.83
N LEU A 46 11.39 6.89 -1.36
CA LEU A 46 12.01 7.35 -0.12
C LEU A 46 10.97 7.39 1.00
N SER A 47 11.38 7.10 2.22
CA SER A 47 10.53 7.24 3.40
C SER A 47 10.19 8.72 3.66
N GLY A 48 8.94 9.00 4.04
CA GLY A 48 8.51 10.35 4.43
C GLY A 48 9.22 10.88 5.68
N HIS A 49 9.15 12.20 5.90
CA HIS A 49 9.76 12.90 7.05
C HIS A 49 11.24 12.56 7.32
N THR A 50 11.96 12.04 6.32
CA THR A 50 13.32 11.55 6.46
C THR A 50 14.27 12.48 5.73
N THR A 51 15.38 12.81 6.39
CA THR A 51 16.45 13.60 5.75
C THR A 51 17.33 12.68 4.94
N TYR A 52 17.36 12.90 3.62
CA TYR A 52 18.26 12.25 2.70
C TYR A 52 19.36 13.20 2.25
N TYR A 53 20.50 12.64 1.97
CA TYR A 53 21.67 13.26 1.41
C TYR A 53 21.85 12.79 -0.02
N TYR A 54 22.19 13.68 -0.93
CA TYR A 54 22.53 13.31 -2.30
C TYR A 54 23.78 14.02 -2.78
N ARG A 55 24.50 13.35 -3.68
CA ARG A 55 25.68 13.90 -4.38
C ARG A 55 25.69 13.38 -5.80
N VAL A 56 26.30 14.15 -6.69
CA VAL A 56 26.43 13.76 -8.10
C VAL A 56 27.88 13.85 -8.56
N ARG A 57 28.24 13.06 -9.56
CA ARG A 57 29.52 13.22 -10.28
C ARG A 57 29.29 13.23 -11.79
N PRO A 58 29.84 14.21 -12.53
CA PRO A 58 29.81 14.17 -13.98
C PRO A 58 30.72 13.05 -14.50
N TYR A 59 30.40 12.50 -15.66
CA TYR A 59 31.31 11.61 -16.40
C TYR A 59 31.46 12.06 -17.84
N ASP A 60 32.61 11.76 -18.44
CA ASP A 60 32.87 11.92 -19.86
C ASP A 60 33.53 10.64 -20.42
N VAL A 61 34.12 10.73 -21.62
CA VAL A 61 34.80 9.60 -22.28
C VAL A 61 36.01 9.07 -21.50
N THR A 62 36.54 9.84 -20.56
CA THR A 62 37.69 9.49 -19.71
C THR A 62 37.27 8.88 -18.37
N GLY A 63 35.97 8.93 -18.02
CA GLY A 63 35.40 8.34 -16.81
C GLY A 63 34.69 9.35 -15.92
N ALA A 64 34.39 8.93 -14.68
CA ALA A 64 33.70 9.76 -13.69
C ALA A 64 34.65 10.75 -12.99
N GLY A 65 34.20 11.99 -12.85
CA GLY A 65 34.89 13.06 -12.14
C GLY A 65 34.72 13.01 -10.63
N ARG A 66 35.02 14.15 -9.98
CA ARG A 66 34.81 14.31 -8.53
C ARG A 66 33.33 14.46 -8.20
N TYR A 67 32.95 14.00 -7.02
CA TYR A 67 31.63 14.29 -6.47
C TYR A 67 31.43 15.79 -6.24
N SER A 68 30.18 16.23 -6.37
CA SER A 68 29.69 17.51 -5.88
C SER A 68 29.84 17.61 -4.35
N ALA A 69 29.50 18.78 -3.81
CA ALA A 69 29.15 18.86 -2.40
C ALA A 69 27.98 17.92 -2.08
N THR A 70 27.91 17.48 -0.83
CA THR A 70 26.75 16.76 -0.32
C THR A 70 25.61 17.75 -0.10
N PHE A 71 24.48 17.51 -0.75
CA PHE A 71 23.24 18.24 -0.53
C PHE A 71 22.36 17.43 0.43
N ALA A 72 21.52 18.13 1.20
CA ALA A 72 20.50 17.51 2.05
C ALA A 72 19.12 17.96 1.59
N ALA A 73 18.16 17.04 1.60
CA ALA A 73 16.76 17.31 1.39
C ALA A 73 15.96 16.44 2.36
N THR A 74 15.03 17.07 3.09
CA THR A 74 14.07 16.36 3.91
C THR A 74 12.83 16.13 3.08
N THR A 75 12.44 14.88 2.90
CA THR A 75 11.14 14.56 2.30
C THR A 75 10.05 15.17 3.18
N GLU A 76 8.98 15.67 2.57
CA GLU A 76 7.86 16.17 3.36
C GLU A 76 7.34 15.07 4.29
N ALA A 77 6.81 15.47 5.45
CA ALA A 77 6.03 14.55 6.24
C ALA A 77 4.84 14.11 5.40
N THR A 78 4.61 12.80 5.31
CA THR A 78 3.34 12.29 4.79
C THR A 78 2.26 12.84 5.72
N THR A 79 1.42 13.73 5.19
CA THR A 79 0.26 14.27 5.91
C THR A 79 -0.92 13.33 5.69
N GLY A 80 -0.71 12.06 6.06
CA GLY A 80 -1.63 10.98 5.75
C GLY A 80 -1.32 9.70 6.50
N LEU A 81 -1.71 8.58 5.91
CA LEU A 81 -1.55 7.26 6.52
C LEU A 81 -0.06 7.01 6.77
N ILE A 82 0.27 6.58 7.98
CA ILE A 82 1.60 6.09 8.34
C ILE A 82 1.47 4.61 8.67
N ILE A 83 2.28 3.75 8.05
CA ILE A 83 2.39 2.34 8.47
C ILE A 83 3.72 2.16 9.17
N HIS A 84 3.67 2.04 10.49
CA HIS A 84 4.85 1.79 11.30
C HIS A 84 5.14 0.29 11.35
N ALA A 85 6.20 -0.12 10.66
CA ALA A 85 6.65 -1.51 10.61
C ALA A 85 7.48 -1.88 11.85
N THR A 86 7.09 -2.97 12.51
CA THR A 86 7.97 -3.68 13.44
C THR A 86 8.41 -5.02 12.85
N PHE A 87 9.72 -5.22 12.68
CA PHE A 87 10.26 -6.47 12.14
C PHE A 87 10.48 -7.52 13.23
N ASP A 88 9.91 -8.70 13.04
CA ASP A 88 10.11 -9.86 13.90
C ASP A 88 11.54 -10.43 13.80
N SER A 89 11.95 -11.26 14.77
CA SER A 89 13.26 -11.93 14.74
C SER A 89 13.42 -12.89 13.55
N SER A 90 12.32 -13.40 13.00
CA SER A 90 12.32 -14.16 11.74
C SER A 90 12.80 -13.36 10.52
N ILE A 91 12.70 -12.02 10.56
CA ILE A 91 13.22 -11.11 9.53
C ILE A 91 14.59 -10.59 9.92
N THR A 92 14.72 -9.98 11.10
CA THR A 92 15.97 -9.31 11.52
C THR A 92 17.14 -10.30 11.69
N GLY A 93 16.85 -11.56 12.02
CA GLY A 93 17.83 -12.64 12.06
C GLY A 93 18.06 -13.37 10.73
N ASN A 94 17.34 -13.01 9.67
CA ASN A 94 17.44 -13.67 8.36
C ASN A 94 18.69 -13.19 7.59
N PRO A 95 19.43 -14.08 6.91
CA PRO A 95 20.54 -13.66 6.05
C PRO A 95 20.16 -12.65 4.94
N ASN A 96 18.90 -12.64 4.51
CA ASN A 96 18.34 -11.70 3.52
C ASN A 96 17.55 -10.55 4.17
N SER A 97 17.74 -10.25 5.46
CA SER A 97 16.97 -9.24 6.21
C SER A 97 16.84 -7.92 5.47
N ALA A 98 17.95 -7.37 4.94
CA ALA A 98 17.95 -6.10 4.22
C ALA A 98 17.00 -6.11 3.00
N ALA A 99 16.97 -7.19 2.22
CA ALA A 99 16.08 -7.30 1.06
C ALA A 99 14.61 -7.46 1.47
N ILE A 100 14.34 -8.19 2.56
CA ILE A 100 12.98 -8.38 3.08
C ILE A 100 12.45 -7.04 3.63
N GLU A 101 13.23 -6.36 4.47
CA GLU A 101 12.89 -5.06 5.06
C GLU A 101 12.69 -3.99 3.97
N ALA A 102 13.57 -3.95 2.96
CA ALA A 102 13.42 -3.06 1.81
C ALA A 102 12.12 -3.31 1.04
N THR A 103 11.78 -4.58 0.80
CA THR A 103 10.53 -4.95 0.11
C THR A 103 9.29 -4.52 0.91
N ILE A 104 9.30 -4.72 2.23
CA ILE A 104 8.21 -4.29 3.11
C ILE A 104 8.08 -2.77 3.10
N ASN A 105 9.19 -2.04 3.21
CA ASN A 105 9.19 -0.58 3.17
C ASN A 105 8.73 -0.04 1.80
N ALA A 106 9.06 -0.73 0.70
CA ALA A 106 8.57 -0.40 -0.63
C ALA A 106 7.04 -0.60 -0.74
N ALA A 107 6.50 -1.70 -0.20
CA ALA A 107 5.07 -1.92 -0.11
C ALA A 107 4.39 -0.82 0.72
N ILE A 108 4.90 -0.52 1.92
CA ILE A 108 4.37 0.54 2.80
C ILE A 108 4.34 1.90 2.10
N ALA A 109 5.42 2.26 1.39
CA ALA A 109 5.51 3.54 0.70
C ALA A 109 4.42 3.73 -0.37
N ILE A 110 3.88 2.65 -0.93
CA ILE A 110 2.71 2.73 -1.84
C ILE A 110 1.51 3.29 -1.07
N TYR A 111 1.14 2.67 0.06
CA TYR A 111 -0.01 3.10 0.87
C TYR A 111 0.15 4.51 1.43
N GLU A 112 1.31 4.84 2.01
CA GLU A 112 1.57 6.18 2.56
C GLU A 112 1.56 7.27 1.49
N SER A 113 1.78 6.91 0.21
CA SER A 113 1.66 7.84 -0.92
C SER A 113 0.24 7.97 -1.46
N LEU A 114 -0.64 6.99 -1.18
CA LEU A 114 -1.99 6.92 -1.71
C LEU A 114 -3.04 7.54 -0.78
N PHE A 115 -2.85 7.47 0.54
CA PHE A 115 -3.91 7.80 1.51
C PHE A 115 -3.55 8.96 2.44
N THR A 116 -4.54 9.80 2.75
CA THR A 116 -4.37 11.08 3.49
C THR A 116 -4.90 11.07 4.92
N ASP A 117 -5.36 9.93 5.41
CA ASP A 117 -5.89 9.77 6.76
C ASP A 117 -4.79 9.89 7.81
N LEU A 118 -4.95 10.80 8.77
CA LEU A 118 -3.94 11.07 9.80
C LEU A 118 -3.95 10.01 10.92
N ILE A 119 -3.69 8.77 10.55
CA ILE A 119 -3.55 7.64 11.47
C ILE A 119 -2.21 6.93 11.30
N THR A 120 -1.76 6.30 12.37
CA THR A 120 -0.67 5.32 12.31
C THR A 120 -1.27 3.93 12.43
N ALA A 121 -0.92 3.04 11.49
CA ALA A 121 -1.15 1.61 11.58
C ALA A 121 0.13 0.92 12.07
N GLU A 122 0.03 0.22 13.19
CA GLU A 122 1.12 -0.49 13.85
C GLU A 122 1.12 -1.95 13.39
N ILE A 123 2.02 -2.31 12.46
CA ILE A 123 2.02 -3.64 11.85
C ILE A 123 3.32 -4.37 12.16
N ARG A 124 3.21 -5.58 12.71
CA ARG A 124 4.37 -6.47 12.90
C ARG A 124 4.52 -7.37 11.67
N PHE A 125 5.71 -7.37 11.06
CA PHE A 125 6.02 -8.19 9.90
C PHE A 125 6.85 -9.41 10.27
N ARG A 126 6.53 -10.55 9.66
CA ARG A 126 7.17 -11.86 9.87
C ARG A 126 7.47 -12.53 8.53
N TYR A 127 8.57 -13.28 8.50
CA TYR A 127 8.92 -14.16 7.39
C TYR A 127 9.22 -15.55 7.94
N SER A 128 8.15 -16.32 8.20
CA SER A 128 8.19 -17.52 9.05
C SER A 128 7.35 -18.66 8.48
N THR A 129 7.67 -19.90 8.87
CA THR A 129 6.85 -21.09 8.61
C THR A 129 5.81 -21.35 9.71
N THR A 130 5.73 -20.46 10.71
CA THR A 130 4.83 -20.57 11.86
C THR A 130 3.89 -19.37 11.95
N GLN A 131 2.73 -19.58 12.56
CA GLN A 131 1.81 -18.55 13.05
C GLN A 131 2.45 -17.76 14.22
N PRO A 132 1.90 -16.60 14.61
CA PRO A 132 2.43 -15.80 15.71
C PRO A 132 2.53 -16.55 17.05
N ASN A 133 1.59 -17.46 17.30
CA ASN A 133 1.56 -18.30 18.51
C ASN A 133 2.62 -19.43 18.51
N GLY A 134 3.37 -19.60 17.41
CA GLY A 134 4.41 -20.62 17.25
C GLY A 134 3.95 -21.91 16.56
N ASP A 135 2.65 -22.11 16.33
CA ASP A 135 2.15 -23.27 15.60
C ASP A 135 2.58 -23.22 14.12
N PRO A 136 2.77 -24.37 13.44
CA PRO A 136 3.02 -24.37 12.01
C PRO A 136 1.92 -23.66 11.22
N LEU A 137 2.29 -22.96 10.13
CA LEU A 137 1.32 -22.48 9.16
C LEU A 137 0.58 -23.67 8.53
N PRO A 138 -0.74 -23.58 8.29
CA PRO A 138 -1.49 -24.57 7.54
C PRO A 138 -0.82 -24.95 6.21
N ALA A 139 -0.90 -26.23 5.84
CA ALA A 139 -0.31 -26.72 4.60
C ALA A 139 -0.87 -25.98 3.38
N GLY A 140 0.02 -25.54 2.49
CA GLY A 140 -0.33 -24.79 1.27
C GLY A 140 -0.55 -23.28 1.48
N ARG A 141 -0.54 -22.78 2.72
CA ARG A 141 -0.69 -21.35 3.02
C ARG A 141 0.61 -20.62 2.69
N ILE A 142 0.57 -19.71 1.72
CA ILE A 142 1.75 -18.95 1.28
C ILE A 142 1.95 -17.65 2.06
N ALA A 143 0.90 -17.15 2.70
CA ALA A 143 0.89 -15.93 3.49
C ALA A 143 -0.32 -15.92 4.44
N GLN A 144 -0.29 -15.04 5.45
CA GLN A 144 -1.44 -14.75 6.31
C GLN A 144 -1.32 -13.40 6.98
N SER A 145 -2.49 -12.86 7.31
CA SER A 145 -2.67 -11.74 8.20
C SER A 145 -3.32 -12.21 9.50
N ASN A 146 -3.04 -11.48 10.57
CA ASN A 146 -3.79 -11.51 11.81
C ASN A 146 -4.16 -10.06 12.11
N TYR A 147 -5.44 -9.77 12.35
CA TYR A 147 -5.91 -8.40 12.53
C TYR A 147 -6.88 -8.28 13.70
N VAL A 148 -6.86 -7.11 14.33
CA VAL A 148 -7.81 -6.72 15.37
C VAL A 148 -9.03 -6.10 14.70
N TYR A 149 -10.22 -6.47 15.13
CA TYR A 149 -11.47 -5.80 14.75
C TYR A 149 -12.31 -5.46 15.97
N TYR A 150 -13.16 -4.45 15.83
CA TYR A 150 -14.00 -3.94 16.91
C TYR A 150 -15.48 -4.08 16.56
N PRO A 151 -16.33 -4.59 17.46
CA PRO A 151 -17.78 -4.53 17.26
C PRO A 151 -18.26 -3.10 17.47
N VAL A 152 -18.50 -2.38 16.38
CA VAL A 152 -19.02 -1.01 16.41
C VAL A 152 -20.51 -1.04 16.05
N PRO A 153 -21.41 -0.48 16.87
CA PRO A 153 -22.84 -0.45 16.54
C PRO A 153 -23.10 0.12 15.15
N TRP A 154 -24.01 -0.51 14.40
CA TRP A 154 -24.25 -0.19 12.98
C TRP A 154 -24.34 1.32 12.70
N ASN A 155 -25.23 2.02 13.39
CA ASN A 155 -25.45 3.45 13.14
C ASN A 155 -24.21 4.27 13.48
N THR A 156 -23.45 3.91 14.52
CA THR A 156 -22.20 4.60 14.87
C THR A 156 -21.19 4.49 13.75
N TYR A 157 -20.98 3.30 13.19
CA TYR A 157 -20.04 3.11 12.09
C TYR A 157 -20.51 3.80 10.81
N ILE A 158 -21.78 3.63 10.43
CA ILE A 158 -22.32 4.23 9.20
C ILE A 158 -22.34 5.76 9.26
N ASP A 159 -22.62 6.36 10.42
CA ASP A 159 -22.56 7.81 10.58
C ASP A 159 -21.11 8.33 10.52
N ALA A 160 -20.16 7.60 11.09
CA ALA A 160 -18.73 7.90 10.98
C ALA A 160 -18.25 7.83 9.51
N LEU A 161 -18.54 6.74 8.81
CA LEU A 161 -18.18 6.57 7.40
C LEU A 161 -18.80 7.65 6.49
N ARG A 162 -20.04 8.08 6.76
CA ARG A 162 -20.67 9.20 6.04
C ARG A 162 -20.02 10.54 6.34
N ALA A 163 -19.64 10.78 7.59
CA ALA A 163 -18.98 12.01 8.00
C ALA A 163 -17.57 12.11 7.41
N ASP A 164 -16.95 10.98 7.13
CA ASP A 164 -15.62 10.86 6.58
C ASP A 164 -15.57 10.83 5.05
N ALA A 165 -16.68 10.98 4.33
CA ALA A 165 -16.66 10.98 2.87
C ALA A 165 -15.93 12.21 2.29
N ARG A 166 -14.69 12.05 1.78
CA ARG A 166 -13.88 13.18 1.25
C ARG A 166 -13.44 13.02 -0.20
N THR A 167 -13.60 11.84 -0.80
CA THR A 167 -13.24 11.59 -2.20
C THR A 167 -14.46 11.46 -3.11
N GLY A 168 -14.21 11.41 -4.42
CA GLY A 168 -15.26 11.16 -5.41
C GLY A 168 -15.88 9.77 -5.26
N ASN A 169 -15.09 8.75 -4.92
CA ASN A 169 -15.61 7.41 -4.71
C ASN A 169 -16.47 7.35 -3.45
N ASP A 170 -16.08 8.04 -2.37
CA ASP A 170 -16.89 8.10 -1.14
C ASP A 170 -18.28 8.65 -1.41
N ASN A 171 -18.37 9.77 -2.12
CA ASN A 171 -19.64 10.40 -2.46
C ASN A 171 -20.59 9.44 -3.21
N ILE A 172 -20.03 8.57 -4.05
CA ILE A 172 -20.78 7.53 -4.77
C ILE A 172 -21.15 6.39 -3.82
N ALA A 173 -20.20 5.93 -3.01
CA ALA A 173 -20.34 4.83 -2.06
C ALA A 173 -21.38 5.10 -0.97
N VAL A 174 -21.29 6.25 -0.30
CA VAL A 174 -22.18 6.64 0.79
C VAL A 174 -23.62 6.80 0.34
N ALA A 175 -23.84 7.21 -0.92
CA ALA A 175 -25.17 7.28 -1.52
C ALA A 175 -25.84 5.89 -1.67
N SER A 176 -25.05 4.81 -1.63
CA SER A 176 -25.52 3.42 -1.71
C SER A 176 -25.70 2.73 -0.35
N LEU A 177 -25.34 3.39 0.76
CA LEU A 177 -25.48 2.84 2.10
C LEU A 177 -26.96 2.75 2.50
N PRO A 178 -27.41 1.62 3.08
CA PRO A 178 -28.82 1.42 3.38
C PRO A 178 -29.30 2.34 4.52
N GLY A 179 -30.59 2.69 4.49
CA GLY A 179 -31.23 3.46 5.56
C GLY A 179 -31.56 2.63 6.81
N SER A 180 -31.58 1.31 6.70
CA SER A 180 -31.77 0.36 7.80
C SER A 180 -30.53 -0.50 8.00
N ALA A 181 -30.28 -0.91 9.24
CA ALA A 181 -29.17 -1.77 9.58
C ALA A 181 -29.24 -3.15 8.89
N LEU A 182 -28.11 -3.63 8.37
CA LEU A 182 -27.99 -5.00 7.82
C LEU A 182 -27.51 -6.02 8.85
N SER A 183 -26.85 -5.55 9.92
CA SER A 183 -26.36 -6.34 11.05
C SER A 183 -26.45 -5.52 12.34
N THR A 184 -26.11 -6.11 13.50
CA THR A 184 -26.14 -5.38 14.78
C THR A 184 -24.96 -4.39 14.84
N ASN A 185 -23.79 -4.88 14.47
CA ASN A 185 -22.55 -4.12 14.43
C ASN A 185 -21.92 -4.20 13.02
N VAL A 186 -21.01 -3.28 12.76
CA VAL A 186 -19.99 -3.43 11.73
C VAL A 186 -18.66 -3.71 12.43
N LEU A 187 -17.84 -4.57 11.82
CA LEU A 187 -16.54 -5.02 12.34
C LEU A 187 -15.38 -4.37 11.56
N PRO A 188 -15.13 -3.05 11.66
CA PRO A 188 -13.92 -2.48 11.09
C PRO A 188 -12.68 -3.08 11.77
N SER A 189 -11.60 -3.20 11.01
CA SER A 189 -10.30 -3.44 11.62
C SER A 189 -9.92 -2.25 12.51
N SER A 190 -8.97 -2.47 13.41
CA SER A 190 -8.46 -1.46 14.33
C SER A 190 -8.02 -0.18 13.59
N ALA A 191 -7.26 -0.31 12.51
CA ALA A 191 -6.84 0.84 11.71
C ALA A 191 -8.02 1.47 10.92
N ALA A 192 -8.89 0.67 10.28
CA ALA A 192 -10.05 1.19 9.53
C ALA A 192 -11.05 1.94 10.42
N GLY A 193 -11.22 1.53 11.67
CA GLY A 193 -12.08 2.27 12.59
C GLY A 193 -11.51 3.66 12.89
N ARG A 194 -10.18 3.78 13.05
CA ARG A 194 -9.52 5.05 13.31
C ARG A 194 -9.51 5.97 12.10
N SER A 195 -9.46 5.43 10.88
CA SER A 195 -9.46 6.26 9.67
C SER A 195 -10.76 7.07 9.56
N VAL A 196 -11.90 6.46 9.90
CA VAL A 196 -13.21 7.16 10.02
C VAL A 196 -13.43 7.88 11.37
N GLY A 197 -12.38 8.03 12.19
CA GLY A 197 -12.41 8.80 13.45
C GLY A 197 -12.97 8.09 14.68
N LEU A 198 -13.08 6.75 14.68
CA LEU A 198 -13.51 5.97 15.85
C LEU A 198 -12.34 5.62 16.78
N ASP A 199 -12.65 5.37 18.06
CA ASP A 199 -11.68 4.91 19.06
C ASP A 199 -11.50 3.39 18.99
N THR A 200 -10.69 2.94 18.03
CA THR A 200 -10.34 1.52 17.82
C THR A 200 -8.82 1.37 17.89
N PRO A 201 -8.19 1.43 19.08
CA PRO A 201 -6.74 1.41 19.21
C PRO A 201 -6.13 0.03 18.86
N PRO A 202 -4.81 -0.06 18.65
CA PRO A 202 -4.12 -1.34 18.57
C PRO A 202 -4.43 -2.23 19.79
N ALA A 203 -4.49 -3.55 19.58
CA ALA A 203 -4.77 -4.50 20.65
C ALA A 203 -4.12 -5.88 20.46
N MET A 204 -3.26 -6.07 19.46
CA MET A 204 -2.60 -7.36 19.21
C MET A 204 -1.21 -7.38 19.83
N PHE A 205 -0.89 -8.47 20.53
CA PHE A 205 0.45 -8.79 21.00
C PHE A 205 1.25 -9.58 19.96
N ALA A 206 2.57 -9.63 20.12
CA ALA A 206 3.47 -10.30 19.17
C ALA A 206 3.19 -11.80 18.96
N ASP A 207 2.53 -12.46 19.93
CA ASP A 207 2.12 -13.86 19.86
C ASP A 207 0.75 -14.07 19.18
N GLY A 208 0.13 -12.99 18.68
CA GLY A 208 -1.18 -12.99 18.02
C GLY A 208 -2.37 -12.96 18.97
N THR A 209 -2.15 -12.93 20.29
CA THR A 209 -3.25 -12.73 21.24
C THR A 209 -3.77 -11.30 21.17
N VAL A 210 -5.07 -11.12 21.39
CA VAL A 210 -5.75 -9.82 21.34
C VAL A 210 -6.19 -9.43 22.75
N GLY A 211 -5.81 -8.23 23.17
CA GLY A 211 -6.16 -7.66 24.47
C GLY A 211 -5.71 -6.21 24.62
N SER A 212 -6.28 -5.52 25.60
CA SER A 212 -5.90 -4.14 25.91
C SER A 212 -4.39 -4.02 26.17
N GLY A 213 -3.75 -3.06 25.51
CA GLY A 213 -2.31 -2.82 25.60
C GLY A 213 -1.46 -3.59 24.59
N GLY A 214 -2.06 -4.39 23.70
CA GLY A 214 -1.36 -4.96 22.54
C GLY A 214 -0.93 -3.84 21.58
N PRO A 215 0.35 -3.74 21.19
CA PRO A 215 0.85 -2.58 20.46
C PRO A 215 0.53 -2.61 18.96
N TYR A 216 0.01 -3.71 18.42
CA TYR A 216 -0.18 -3.87 16.98
C TYR A 216 -1.66 -3.87 16.56
N ASP A 217 -1.95 -3.29 15.40
CA ASP A 217 -3.22 -3.43 14.69
C ASP A 217 -3.34 -4.80 14.03
N GLY A 218 -2.19 -5.36 13.63
CA GLY A 218 -2.12 -6.69 13.07
C GLY A 218 -0.69 -7.18 12.86
N ILE A 219 -0.61 -8.42 12.38
CA ILE A 219 0.62 -9.12 12.05
C ILE A 219 0.50 -9.63 10.62
N VAL A 220 1.48 -9.29 9.79
CA VAL A 220 1.64 -9.84 8.43
C VAL A 220 2.72 -10.92 8.45
N THR A 221 2.41 -12.11 7.92
CA THR A 221 3.37 -13.22 7.80
C THR A 221 3.40 -13.76 6.38
N LEU A 222 4.52 -13.60 5.67
CA LEU A 222 4.79 -14.40 4.47
C LEU A 222 5.45 -15.72 4.86
N ASN A 223 5.00 -16.82 4.25
CA ASN A 223 5.52 -18.15 4.55
C ASN A 223 6.92 -18.31 3.95
N SER A 224 7.94 -18.39 4.81
CA SER A 224 9.35 -18.47 4.38
C SER A 224 9.75 -19.78 3.70
N SER A 225 8.88 -20.78 3.68
CA SER A 225 9.05 -22.00 2.87
C SER A 225 8.54 -21.86 1.42
N SER A 226 7.81 -20.79 1.10
CA SER A 226 7.33 -20.50 -0.26
C SER A 226 8.41 -19.77 -1.08
N PRO A 227 8.46 -19.95 -2.41
CA PRO A 227 9.53 -19.39 -3.26
C PRO A 227 9.32 -17.90 -3.53
N TYR A 228 9.45 -17.05 -2.52
CA TYR A 228 9.35 -15.59 -2.68
C TYR A 228 10.61 -14.99 -3.31
N GLN A 229 10.41 -14.00 -4.18
CA GLN A 229 11.46 -13.14 -4.71
C GLN A 229 11.25 -11.70 -4.18
N PHE A 230 12.31 -11.12 -3.63
CA PHE A 230 12.35 -9.77 -3.03
C PHE A 230 12.85 -8.71 -4.02
N THR A 231 12.83 -9.03 -5.30
CA THR A 231 13.22 -8.15 -6.40
C THR A 231 12.25 -8.37 -7.54
N ARG A 232 11.95 -7.31 -8.30
CA ARG A 232 11.05 -7.39 -9.46
C ARG A 232 11.82 -7.19 -10.77
N PRO A 233 11.35 -7.78 -11.89
CA PRO A 233 10.21 -8.71 -11.96
C PRO A 233 10.55 -10.08 -11.33
N PRO A 234 9.56 -10.80 -10.73
CA PRO A 234 9.75 -12.14 -10.22
C PRO A 234 10.03 -13.14 -11.37
N ALA A 235 10.84 -14.16 -11.11
CA ALA A 235 10.97 -15.29 -12.02
C ALA A 235 9.67 -16.12 -12.08
N ASP A 236 9.46 -16.86 -13.17
CA ASP A 236 8.27 -17.70 -13.38
C ASP A 236 8.02 -18.74 -12.28
N SER A 237 9.06 -19.11 -11.52
CA SER A 237 8.99 -20.05 -10.40
C SER A 237 8.73 -19.40 -9.03
N ASN A 238 8.71 -18.07 -8.97
CA ASN A 238 8.71 -17.32 -7.72
C ASN A 238 7.48 -16.43 -7.59
N TYR A 239 7.00 -16.29 -6.36
CA TYR A 239 6.00 -15.29 -5.99
C TYR A 239 6.67 -13.93 -5.79
N ASP A 240 5.98 -12.86 -6.16
CA ASP A 240 6.41 -11.51 -5.83
C ASP A 240 6.16 -11.22 -4.35
N ALA A 241 7.23 -10.99 -3.58
CA ALA A 241 7.13 -10.75 -2.15
C ALA A 241 6.43 -9.43 -1.83
N GLN A 242 6.62 -8.39 -2.65
CA GLN A 242 6.00 -7.09 -2.43
C GLN A 242 4.47 -7.19 -2.54
N ARG A 243 3.93 -7.80 -3.61
CA ARG A 243 2.50 -8.08 -3.74
C ARG A 243 1.96 -8.89 -2.56
N GLY A 244 2.72 -9.88 -2.08
CA GLY A 244 2.35 -10.66 -0.91
C GLY A 244 2.21 -9.79 0.34
N PHE A 245 3.15 -8.86 0.59
CA PHE A 245 3.03 -7.93 1.71
C PHE A 245 1.86 -6.95 1.54
N GLU A 246 1.64 -6.41 0.34
CA GLU A 246 0.48 -5.54 0.04
C GLU A 246 -0.84 -6.26 0.34
N HIS A 247 -1.01 -7.49 -0.15
CA HIS A 247 -2.22 -8.31 0.09
C HIS A 247 -2.52 -8.50 1.57
N GLU A 248 -1.52 -8.88 2.36
CA GLU A 248 -1.73 -9.13 3.79
C GLU A 248 -1.88 -7.82 4.58
N MET A 249 -1.27 -6.72 4.12
CA MET A 249 -1.47 -5.39 4.71
C MET A 249 -2.89 -4.89 4.46
N ASP A 250 -3.42 -5.06 3.25
CA ASP A 250 -4.81 -4.71 2.88
C ASP A 250 -5.81 -5.31 3.88
N GLU A 251 -5.61 -6.58 4.27
CA GLU A 251 -6.46 -7.25 5.25
C GLU A 251 -6.35 -6.66 6.66
N VAL A 252 -5.11 -6.33 7.09
CA VAL A 252 -4.86 -5.68 8.39
C VAL A 252 -5.51 -4.31 8.46
N ILE A 253 -5.40 -3.53 7.37
CA ILE A 253 -5.90 -2.16 7.36
C ILE A 253 -7.39 -2.07 7.04
N GLY A 254 -8.04 -3.10 6.48
CA GLY A 254 -9.50 -3.09 6.45
C GLY A 254 -10.20 -4.10 5.56
N LEU A 255 -9.53 -4.63 4.54
CA LEU A 255 -10.14 -5.58 3.61
C LEU A 255 -10.45 -6.91 4.29
N GLY A 256 -11.48 -7.58 3.79
CA GLY A 256 -11.98 -8.86 4.28
C GLY A 256 -13.50 -8.87 4.44
N SER A 257 -14.06 -10.07 4.47
CA SER A 257 -15.50 -10.31 4.62
C SER A 257 -15.82 -10.95 5.96
N HIS A 258 -17.01 -10.67 6.51
CA HIS A 258 -17.53 -11.38 7.68
C HIS A 258 -17.64 -12.89 7.45
N LEU A 259 -17.77 -13.33 6.20
CA LEU A 259 -17.82 -14.74 5.81
C LEU A 259 -16.54 -15.52 6.17
N ASN A 260 -15.43 -14.82 6.40
CA ASN A 260 -14.17 -15.39 6.87
C ASN A 260 -14.10 -15.50 8.41
N ILE A 261 -15.02 -14.88 9.14
CA ILE A 261 -15.06 -14.86 10.60
C ILE A 261 -16.05 -15.93 11.08
N SER A 262 -15.58 -16.82 11.95
CA SER A 262 -16.42 -17.90 12.48
C SER A 262 -17.46 -17.39 13.47
N GLY A 263 -18.74 -17.67 13.19
CA GLY A 263 -19.84 -17.48 14.15
C GLY A 263 -20.36 -16.04 14.32
N GLY A 264 -20.01 -15.13 13.42
CA GLY A 264 -20.51 -13.75 13.41
C GLY A 264 -21.45 -13.50 12.23
N ASP A 265 -22.59 -12.85 12.50
CA ASP A 265 -23.48 -12.27 11.47
C ASP A 265 -23.18 -10.78 11.21
N ASP A 266 -22.23 -10.21 11.96
CA ASP A 266 -21.86 -8.79 11.87
C ASP A 266 -20.92 -8.54 10.69
N LEU A 267 -21.32 -7.62 9.81
CA LEU A 267 -20.63 -7.34 8.56
C LEU A 267 -19.27 -6.66 8.79
N ARG A 268 -18.30 -6.88 7.89
CA ARG A 268 -17.10 -6.04 7.78
C ARG A 268 -17.37 -4.84 6.84
N PRO A 269 -16.58 -3.76 6.89
CA PRO A 269 -16.74 -2.60 6.01
C PRO A 269 -16.86 -2.94 4.52
N GLN A 270 -16.01 -3.83 4.01
CA GLN A 270 -16.03 -4.24 2.60
C GLN A 270 -17.35 -4.92 2.18
N ASP A 271 -18.03 -5.61 3.12
CA ASP A 271 -19.33 -6.24 2.84
C ASP A 271 -20.43 -5.21 2.56
N LEU A 272 -20.27 -3.98 3.06
CA LEU A 272 -21.13 -2.83 2.73
C LEU A 272 -21.02 -2.42 1.26
N PHE A 273 -20.17 -3.05 0.45
CA PHE A 273 -20.05 -2.80 -0.98
C PHE A 273 -20.08 -4.10 -1.80
N SER A 274 -20.66 -5.16 -1.23
CA SER A 274 -20.88 -6.44 -1.90
C SER A 274 -22.28 -6.54 -2.53
N TRP A 275 -22.34 -6.78 -3.85
CA TRP A 275 -23.56 -6.76 -4.65
C TRP A 275 -23.72 -7.99 -5.54
N SER A 276 -24.97 -8.30 -5.89
CA SER A 276 -25.33 -9.36 -6.86
C SER A 276 -25.94 -8.82 -8.15
N SER A 277 -26.54 -7.63 -8.07
CA SER A 277 -27.06 -6.84 -9.18
C SER A 277 -27.33 -5.41 -8.70
N ALA A 278 -27.66 -4.49 -9.60
CA ALA A 278 -28.05 -3.13 -9.25
C ALA A 278 -29.19 -3.13 -8.23
N GLY A 279 -28.97 -2.45 -7.09
CA GLY A 279 -29.91 -2.34 -5.98
C GLY A 279 -30.01 -3.57 -5.07
N ASN A 280 -29.31 -4.68 -5.36
CA ASN A 280 -29.43 -5.92 -4.59
C ASN A 280 -28.07 -6.38 -4.04
N ARG A 281 -27.90 -6.26 -2.72
CA ARG A 281 -26.71 -6.74 -2.00
C ARG A 281 -26.71 -8.26 -1.87
N ASN A 282 -25.53 -8.84 -1.81
CA ASN A 282 -25.35 -10.24 -1.41
C ASN A 282 -24.13 -10.36 -0.50
N THR A 283 -24.38 -10.64 0.76
CA THR A 283 -23.35 -10.86 1.80
C THR A 283 -23.23 -12.33 2.18
N SER A 284 -23.89 -13.24 1.45
CA SER A 284 -23.84 -14.69 1.71
C SER A 284 -22.67 -15.36 0.99
N SER A 285 -22.24 -16.53 1.46
CA SER A 285 -21.19 -17.34 0.80
C SER A 285 -21.63 -17.99 -0.52
N SER A 286 -22.81 -17.66 -1.05
CA SER A 286 -23.40 -18.28 -2.23
C SER A 286 -24.09 -17.27 -3.14
N GLY A 287 -24.25 -17.61 -4.42
CA GLY A 287 -24.82 -16.71 -5.42
C GLY A 287 -23.86 -15.57 -5.77
N ILE A 288 -24.16 -14.78 -6.81
CA ILE A 288 -23.19 -13.78 -7.34
C ILE A 288 -22.82 -12.72 -6.30
N ARG A 289 -21.51 -12.44 -6.17
CA ARG A 289 -20.96 -11.33 -5.39
C ARG A 289 -19.88 -10.59 -6.17
N TYR A 290 -19.98 -9.27 -6.22
CA TYR A 290 -18.95 -8.40 -6.75
C TYR A 290 -18.85 -7.10 -5.95
N PHE A 291 -17.67 -6.51 -5.96
CA PHE A 291 -17.40 -5.21 -5.39
C PHE A 291 -17.95 -4.11 -6.31
N SER A 292 -18.72 -3.20 -5.71
CA SER A 292 -19.31 -2.06 -6.41
C SER A 292 -19.58 -0.92 -5.44
N ILE A 293 -19.21 0.28 -5.84
CA ILE A 293 -19.42 1.49 -5.03
C ILE A 293 -20.72 2.22 -5.36
N ASN A 294 -21.30 2.00 -6.55
CA ASN A 294 -22.46 2.73 -7.06
C ASN A 294 -23.78 1.95 -6.96
N GLY A 295 -24.05 1.30 -5.84
CA GLY A 295 -25.32 0.60 -5.66
C GLY A 295 -25.46 -0.68 -6.48
N GLY A 296 -24.35 -1.33 -6.84
CA GLY A 296 -24.33 -2.55 -7.66
C GLY A 296 -24.48 -2.29 -9.16
N VAL A 297 -24.42 -1.05 -9.63
CA VAL A 297 -24.59 -0.75 -11.08
C VAL A 297 -23.37 -1.17 -11.89
N THR A 298 -22.16 -0.98 -11.35
CA THR A 298 -20.90 -1.36 -12.01
C THR A 298 -20.21 -2.45 -11.25
N ASN A 299 -19.95 -3.58 -11.89
CA ASN A 299 -19.06 -4.61 -11.35
C ASN A 299 -17.61 -4.18 -11.53
N ILE A 300 -16.92 -3.84 -10.43
CA ILE A 300 -15.49 -3.49 -10.44
C ILE A 300 -14.66 -4.77 -10.50
N VAL A 301 -14.93 -5.70 -9.58
CA VAL A 301 -14.28 -7.01 -9.52
C VAL A 301 -15.18 -8.00 -8.77
N ASN A 302 -15.17 -9.27 -9.18
CA ASN A 302 -15.92 -10.31 -8.48
C ASN A 302 -15.23 -10.71 -7.18
N PHE A 303 -16.00 -11.01 -6.14
CA PHE A 303 -15.47 -11.62 -4.92
C PHE A 303 -15.23 -13.12 -5.13
N ASN A 304 -14.21 -13.66 -4.48
CA ASN A 304 -13.98 -15.09 -4.42
C ASN A 304 -15.14 -15.81 -3.72
N GLN A 305 -15.49 -16.97 -4.27
CA GLN A 305 -16.54 -17.86 -3.77
C GLN A 305 -16.05 -19.30 -3.59
N GLY A 306 -14.76 -19.56 -3.87
CA GLY A 306 -14.16 -20.85 -3.64
C GLY A 306 -13.86 -21.05 -2.15
N PRO A 307 -14.17 -22.22 -1.57
CA PRO A 307 -14.02 -22.46 -0.13
C PRO A 307 -12.56 -22.56 0.35
N THR A 308 -11.59 -22.52 -0.57
CA THR A 308 -10.14 -22.64 -0.26
C THR A 308 -9.40 -21.32 -0.24
N GLY A 309 -10.06 -20.21 -0.59
CA GLY A 309 -9.53 -18.84 -0.49
C GLY A 309 -10.50 -17.97 0.30
N ASP A 310 -10.10 -16.74 0.62
CA ASP A 310 -10.91 -15.88 1.48
C ASP A 310 -12.08 -15.23 0.72
N PHE A 311 -13.23 -15.04 1.38
CA PHE A 311 -14.43 -14.50 0.73
C PHE A 311 -14.41 -12.97 0.57
N GLY A 312 -13.46 -12.29 1.24
CA GLY A 312 -13.16 -10.87 1.04
C GLY A 312 -12.23 -10.61 -0.15
N ASP A 313 -11.56 -11.64 -0.65
CA ASP A 313 -10.65 -11.54 -1.78
C ASP A 313 -11.38 -11.46 -3.11
N TRP A 314 -10.65 -11.04 -4.14
CA TRP A 314 -11.11 -11.07 -5.51
C TRP A 314 -11.06 -12.48 -6.09
N ALA A 315 -12.04 -12.80 -6.93
CA ALA A 315 -12.06 -14.02 -7.71
C ALA A 315 -10.83 -14.06 -8.63
N SER A 316 -10.08 -15.14 -8.54
CA SER A 316 -8.86 -15.33 -9.32
C SER A 316 -9.14 -16.09 -10.62
N GLU A 317 -8.51 -15.65 -11.70
CA GLU A 317 -8.43 -16.41 -12.94
C GLU A 317 -7.36 -17.51 -12.84
N ASP A 318 -7.36 -18.45 -13.79
CA ASP A 318 -6.30 -19.45 -13.93
C ASP A 318 -4.93 -18.78 -14.14
N CYS A 319 -3.87 -19.36 -13.60
CA CYS A 319 -2.51 -18.85 -13.82
C CYS A 319 -2.04 -19.11 -15.27
N PRO A 320 -1.37 -18.15 -15.94
CA PRO A 320 -1.17 -16.77 -15.50
C PRO A 320 -2.46 -15.94 -15.61
N GLN A 321 -2.73 -15.13 -14.59
CA GLN A 321 -3.92 -14.28 -14.51
C GLN A 321 -3.81 -13.11 -15.49
N SER A 322 -4.88 -12.80 -16.21
CA SER A 322 -4.92 -11.61 -17.07
C SER A 322 -5.07 -10.32 -16.26
N HIS A 323 -5.65 -10.42 -15.06
CA HIS A 323 -5.77 -9.34 -14.08
C HIS A 323 -5.17 -9.77 -12.73
N PRO A 324 -3.85 -9.69 -12.53
CA PRO A 324 -3.21 -10.14 -11.30
C PRO A 324 -3.35 -9.11 -10.19
N TYR A 325 -4.57 -8.78 -9.75
CA TYR A 325 -4.80 -7.82 -8.67
C TYR A 325 -4.13 -8.27 -7.35
N VAL A 326 -3.81 -7.31 -6.48
CA VAL A 326 -3.13 -7.57 -5.21
C VAL A 326 -3.99 -8.48 -4.34
N GLN A 327 -5.28 -8.19 -4.18
CA GLN A 327 -6.22 -8.95 -3.34
C GLN A 327 -6.85 -10.16 -4.06
N ASN A 328 -6.28 -10.68 -5.15
CA ASN A 328 -6.74 -11.94 -5.72
C ASN A 328 -6.55 -13.09 -4.72
N ALA A 329 -7.59 -13.91 -4.55
CA ALA A 329 -7.61 -15.05 -3.60
C ALA A 329 -6.49 -16.08 -3.81
N PHE A 330 -5.96 -16.17 -5.03
CA PHE A 330 -4.86 -17.06 -5.37
C PHE A 330 -3.79 -16.28 -6.13
N SER A 331 -2.56 -16.32 -5.63
CA SER A 331 -1.40 -15.74 -6.31
C SER A 331 -0.80 -16.69 -7.34
N CYS A 332 -0.21 -16.14 -8.40
CA CYS A 332 0.53 -16.86 -9.41
C CYS A 332 2.02 -16.48 -9.32
N THR A 333 2.90 -17.45 -9.55
CA THR A 333 4.34 -17.18 -9.72
C THR A 333 4.59 -16.42 -11.03
N GLY A 334 5.68 -15.67 -11.10
CA GLY A 334 6.03 -14.85 -12.29
C GLY A 334 5.13 -13.62 -12.51
N GLN A 335 4.18 -13.35 -11.60
CA GLN A 335 3.28 -12.20 -11.69
C GLN A 335 3.47 -11.26 -10.49
N PHE A 336 3.33 -9.97 -10.75
CA PHE A 336 3.42 -8.89 -9.77
C PHE A 336 2.37 -7.83 -10.10
N SER A 337 1.99 -7.08 -9.08
CA SER A 337 1.07 -5.94 -9.14
C SER A 337 1.24 -5.11 -7.89
N ASP A 338 0.72 -3.90 -7.92
CA ASP A 338 0.73 -2.96 -6.82
C ASP A 338 -0.66 -2.38 -6.63
N VAL A 339 -0.98 -1.98 -5.41
CA VAL A 339 -2.16 -1.15 -5.14
C VAL A 339 -1.95 0.20 -5.82
N THR A 340 -3.01 0.69 -6.47
CA THR A 340 -3.02 2.02 -7.08
C THR A 340 -4.32 2.73 -6.75
N ALA A 341 -4.38 4.04 -6.91
CA ALA A 341 -5.62 4.82 -6.72
C ALA A 341 -6.80 4.33 -7.60
N THR A 342 -6.53 3.56 -8.65
CA THR A 342 -7.56 3.01 -9.56
C THR A 342 -7.68 1.49 -9.51
N SER A 343 -6.86 0.80 -8.71
CA SER A 343 -7.02 -0.65 -8.54
C SER A 343 -8.26 -0.92 -7.67
N PRO A 344 -8.85 -2.12 -7.76
CA PRO A 344 -9.97 -2.48 -6.90
C PRO A 344 -9.66 -2.31 -5.40
N GLU A 345 -8.42 -2.59 -4.98
CA GLU A 345 -7.95 -2.40 -3.60
C GLU A 345 -7.95 -0.93 -3.20
N GLY A 346 -7.34 -0.06 -4.03
CA GLY A 346 -7.30 1.38 -3.73
C GLY A 346 -8.68 2.00 -3.66
N ILE A 347 -9.59 1.65 -4.58
CA ILE A 347 -10.99 2.11 -4.55
C ILE A 347 -11.74 1.56 -3.34
N ASN A 348 -11.46 0.32 -2.93
CA ASN A 348 -12.13 -0.31 -1.81
C ASN A 348 -11.69 0.27 -0.46
N LEU A 349 -10.37 0.43 -0.26
CA LEU A 349 -9.81 1.10 0.91
C LEU A 349 -10.37 2.52 1.05
N ASP A 350 -10.47 3.26 -0.06
CA ASP A 350 -11.12 4.57 -0.13
C ASP A 350 -12.53 4.54 0.48
N VAL A 351 -13.42 3.73 -0.10
CA VAL A 351 -14.83 3.76 0.31
C VAL A 351 -15.13 3.11 1.67
N ILE A 352 -14.17 2.41 2.27
CA ILE A 352 -14.29 1.90 3.65
C ILE A 352 -13.65 2.84 4.69
N GLY A 353 -13.07 3.96 4.24
CA GLY A 353 -12.68 5.08 5.09
C GLY A 353 -11.24 5.55 4.96
N TYR A 354 -10.51 5.26 3.88
CA TYR A 354 -9.15 5.77 3.67
C TYR A 354 -9.09 6.79 2.53
N ASP A 355 -9.04 8.08 2.82
CA ASP A 355 -9.07 9.14 1.82
C ASP A 355 -7.92 9.06 0.80
N LEU A 356 -8.21 8.66 -0.44
CA LEU A 356 -7.23 8.75 -1.53
C LEU A 356 -6.74 10.19 -1.73
N VAL A 357 -5.45 10.36 -2.01
CA VAL A 357 -4.87 11.66 -2.38
C VAL A 357 -5.62 12.21 -3.58
N ASN A 358 -6.36 13.30 -3.35
CA ASN A 358 -7.00 14.07 -4.40
C ASN A 358 -5.92 14.69 -5.29
N THR A 359 -5.54 13.99 -6.36
CA THR A 359 -4.81 14.60 -7.47
C THR A 359 -5.78 15.53 -8.19
N SER A 360 -6.02 16.72 -7.64
CA SER A 360 -6.39 17.83 -8.50
C SER A 360 -5.31 17.85 -9.59
N MET A 361 -5.69 17.60 -10.86
CA MET A 361 -4.76 17.76 -11.96
C MET A 361 -4.01 19.07 -11.72
N PRO A 362 -2.67 19.11 -11.86
CA PRO A 362 -1.97 20.38 -11.74
C PRO A 362 -2.70 21.34 -12.66
N THR A 363 -3.27 22.40 -12.08
CA THR A 363 -3.83 23.49 -12.86
C THR A 363 -2.73 23.81 -13.86
N PRO A 364 -2.96 23.70 -15.19
CA PRO A 364 -1.92 23.92 -16.15
C PRO A 364 -1.32 25.28 -15.81
N THR A 365 -0.06 25.27 -15.38
CA THR A 365 0.68 26.51 -15.16
C THR A 365 0.45 27.30 -16.42
N PRO A 366 -0.15 28.51 -16.36
CA PRO A 366 -0.40 29.29 -17.55
C PRO A 366 0.92 29.36 -18.28
N THR A 367 0.96 28.83 -19.50
CA THR A 367 2.13 28.95 -20.37
C THR A 367 2.51 30.42 -20.35
N PRO A 368 3.73 30.80 -19.93
CA PRO A 368 4.14 32.18 -20.03
C PRO A 368 4.03 32.53 -21.50
N THR A 369 3.02 33.33 -21.83
CA THR A 369 2.91 33.96 -23.13
C THR A 369 4.19 34.77 -23.28
N LEU A 370 4.98 34.43 -24.30
CA LEU A 370 6.18 35.17 -24.63
C LEU A 370 5.76 36.62 -24.85
N ASP A 371 6.06 37.49 -23.90
CA ASP A 371 5.78 38.90 -24.04
C ASP A 371 6.66 39.43 -25.18
N SER A 372 5.99 39.98 -26.20
CA SER A 372 6.59 40.43 -27.45
C SER A 372 7.28 41.78 -27.28
N CYS A 373 8.20 41.89 -26.33
CA CYS A 373 9.04 43.07 -26.16
C CYS A 373 10.38 42.65 -25.55
N TYR A 374 11.36 42.33 -26.39
CA TYR A 374 12.78 42.73 -26.20
C TYR A 374 13.58 42.25 -27.42
N PRO A 375 13.95 43.12 -28.37
CA PRO A 375 15.03 42.82 -29.29
C PRO A 375 16.36 43.01 -28.55
N ASN A 376 17.31 42.12 -28.86
CA ASN A 376 18.71 42.13 -28.44
C ASN A 376 18.95 41.57 -27.04
N PHE A 377 19.57 40.39 -26.94
CA PHE A 377 21.01 40.26 -26.66
C PHE A 377 21.48 38.85 -27.04
N THR A 378 22.66 38.79 -27.64
CA THR A 378 23.34 37.60 -28.17
C THR A 378 23.90 36.71 -27.06
N THR A 379 23.78 35.41 -27.26
CA THR A 379 24.45 34.33 -26.52
C THR A 379 25.97 34.41 -26.59
N ALA A 380 26.63 34.11 -25.47
CA ALA A 380 27.97 33.51 -25.41
C ALA A 380 27.90 32.24 -24.55
#